data_AF-A0A961BRM0-F1
#
_entry.id   AF-A0A961BRM0-F1
#
_cell.length_a   1.000
_cell.length_b   1.000
_cell.length_c   1.000
_cell.angle_alpha   90.00
_cell.angle_beta   90.00
_cell.angle_gamma   90.00
#
_symmetry.space_group_name_H-M   'P 1'
#
loop_
_entity.id
_entity.type
_entity.pdbx_description
1 polymer ?
#
loop_
_entity_poly.entity_id
_entity_poly.type
_entity_poly.pdbx_seq_one_letter_code
_entity_poly.pdbx_strand_id
1 'polypeptide(L)'
;MTDWVAITRRNARSVQTTIGWIFWDPGAATRYQALGLPADFAGPLGYIAARCAPLAGAGPDAVVAAFGSISPLGIAAVFDLLDHDPDRFEAMRAARDEAVVEGIATYAPTIAEPLAELGPALWDVVAQLPEVGRVLYAAHLRLPRPDDPVLSGWHAVNCLREWRGDTHWAVVVANGLTHAEASILHNAWLGYETDWLANSRGTTPAALDAGW
;
A
#
# COMPACT_ATOMS: atom_id res chain seq x y z
N MET A 1 -3.79 -27.58 -19.71
CA MET A 1 -2.62 -26.68 -19.62
C MET A 1 -2.98 -25.58 -18.63
N THR A 2 -2.11 -25.23 -17.69
CA THR A 2 -2.40 -24.20 -16.68
C THR A 2 -2.53 -22.83 -17.34
N ASP A 3 -3.65 -22.13 -17.14
CA ASP A 3 -3.84 -20.76 -17.62
C ASP A 3 -3.25 -19.77 -16.61
N TRP A 4 -1.97 -19.44 -16.80
CA TRP A 4 -1.25 -18.51 -15.94
C TRP A 4 -1.83 -17.10 -15.96
N VAL A 5 -2.38 -16.64 -17.09
CA VAL A 5 -2.92 -15.28 -17.20
C VAL A 5 -4.20 -15.14 -16.36
N ALA A 6 -5.10 -16.12 -16.44
CA ALA A 6 -6.30 -16.14 -15.61
C ALA A 6 -5.95 -16.22 -14.11
N ILE A 7 -4.97 -17.05 -13.75
CA ILE A 7 -4.50 -17.18 -12.35
C ILE A 7 -3.92 -15.86 -11.85
N THR A 8 -3.04 -15.20 -12.62
CA THR A 8 -2.46 -13.91 -12.24
C THR A 8 -3.53 -12.82 -12.07
N ARG A 9 -4.53 -12.76 -12.96
CA ARG A 9 -5.66 -11.82 -12.82
C ARG A 9 -6.46 -12.06 -11.54
N ARG A 10 -6.77 -13.32 -11.24
CA ARG A 10 -7.49 -13.69 -10.01
C ARG A 10 -6.68 -13.32 -8.78
N ASN A 11 -5.39 -13.66 -8.76
CA ASN A 11 -4.49 -13.34 -7.65
C ASN A 11 -4.37 -11.82 -7.43
N ALA A 12 -4.19 -11.04 -8.49
CA ALA A 12 -4.12 -9.59 -8.41
C ALA A 12 -5.37 -8.98 -7.77
N ARG A 13 -6.56 -9.49 -8.11
CA ARG A 13 -7.82 -9.08 -7.47
C ARG A 13 -7.87 -9.52 -6.00
N SER A 14 -7.58 -10.77 -5.69
CA SER A 14 -7.63 -11.30 -4.32
C SER A 14 -6.72 -10.53 -3.37
N VAL A 15 -5.47 -10.30 -3.77
CA VAL A 15 -4.49 -9.55 -2.98
C VAL A 15 -4.98 -8.11 -2.74
N GLN A 16 -5.50 -7.44 -3.77
CA GLN A 16 -6.06 -6.09 -3.61
C GLN A 16 -7.28 -6.08 -2.69
N THR A 17 -8.18 -7.06 -2.78
CA THR A 17 -9.37 -7.15 -1.92
C THR A 17 -9.01 -7.40 -0.45
N THR A 18 -8.03 -8.25 -0.18
CA THR A 18 -7.60 -8.58 1.19
C THR A 18 -6.92 -7.41 1.90
N ILE A 19 -6.26 -6.52 1.17
CA ILE A 19 -5.45 -5.42 1.74
C ILE A 19 -6.14 -4.06 1.60
N GLY A 20 -6.84 -3.82 0.49
CA GLY A 20 -7.22 -2.48 0.03
C GLY A 20 -8.15 -1.70 0.95
N TRP A 21 -8.92 -2.38 1.80
CA TRP A 21 -9.83 -1.76 2.75
C TRP A 21 -9.12 -0.92 3.82
N ILE A 22 -7.83 -1.19 4.10
CA ILE A 22 -7.07 -0.50 5.15
C ILE A 22 -6.96 1.02 4.95
N PHE A 23 -7.14 1.49 3.71
CA PHE A 23 -7.17 2.92 3.41
C PHE A 23 -8.36 3.62 4.11
N TRP A 24 -9.46 2.92 4.31
CA TRP A 24 -10.72 3.44 4.85
C TRP A 24 -11.10 2.81 6.19
N ASP A 25 -10.21 2.02 6.81
CA ASP A 25 -10.55 1.36 8.06
C ASP A 25 -10.74 2.40 9.19
N PRO A 26 -11.91 2.44 9.85
CA PRO A 26 -12.18 3.41 10.91
C PRO A 26 -11.31 3.17 12.15
N GLY A 27 -10.92 1.92 12.43
CA GLY A 27 -10.04 1.56 13.53
C GLY A 27 -8.62 2.09 13.33
N ALA A 28 -8.10 2.03 12.10
CA ALA A 28 -6.81 2.57 11.70
C ALA A 28 -6.85 4.10 11.76
N ALA A 29 -7.85 4.74 11.14
CA ALA A 29 -8.00 6.19 11.14
C ALA A 29 -8.05 6.77 12.57
N THR A 30 -8.82 6.13 13.46
CA THR A 30 -8.90 6.52 14.88
C THR A 30 -7.54 6.43 15.58
N ARG A 31 -6.79 5.34 15.34
CA ARG A 31 -5.45 5.17 15.93
C ARG A 31 -4.43 6.15 15.37
N TYR A 32 -4.46 6.41 14.07
CA TYR A 32 -3.59 7.42 13.45
C TYR A 32 -3.86 8.83 14.00
N GLN A 33 -5.13 9.17 14.23
CA GLN A 33 -5.51 10.42 14.88
C GLN A 33 -4.97 10.48 16.32
N ALA A 34 -5.08 9.39 17.08
CA ALA A 34 -4.54 9.31 18.43
C ALA A 34 -3.00 9.47 18.46
N LEU A 35 -2.31 9.10 17.37
CA LEU A 35 -0.88 9.30 17.16
C LEU A 35 -0.52 10.68 16.60
N GLY A 36 -1.48 11.61 16.53
CA GLY A 36 -1.27 13.02 16.22
C GLY A 36 -1.54 13.44 14.77
N LEU A 37 -2.10 12.57 13.92
CA LEU A 37 -2.54 13.01 12.59
C LEU A 37 -3.83 13.85 12.67
N PRO A 38 -4.00 14.86 11.81
CA PRO A 38 -5.22 15.66 11.76
C PRO A 38 -6.46 14.80 11.48
N ALA A 39 -7.53 14.98 12.25
CA ALA A 39 -8.72 14.11 12.21
C ALA A 39 -9.29 13.92 10.78
N ASP A 40 -9.48 15.02 10.04
CA ASP A 40 -10.07 15.00 8.69
C ASP A 40 -9.19 14.27 7.65
N PHE A 41 -7.90 14.07 7.95
CA PHE A 41 -6.92 13.47 7.05
C PHE A 41 -6.20 12.25 7.64
N ALA A 42 -6.61 11.79 8.82
CA ALA A 42 -5.91 10.74 9.56
C ALA A 42 -5.83 9.43 8.77
N GLY A 43 -6.91 9.04 8.06
CA GLY A 43 -6.93 7.86 7.20
C GLY A 43 -5.91 7.94 6.05
N PRO A 44 -6.04 8.89 5.11
CA PRO A 44 -5.12 9.01 3.97
C PRO A 44 -3.66 9.25 4.36
N LEU A 45 -3.38 10.14 5.33
CA LEU A 45 -2.01 10.43 5.77
C LEU A 45 -1.42 9.24 6.54
N GLY A 46 -2.22 8.60 7.39
CA GLY A 46 -1.80 7.42 8.15
C GLY A 46 -1.57 6.21 7.24
N TYR A 47 -2.34 6.05 6.16
CA TYR A 47 -2.07 5.06 5.13
C TYR A 47 -0.69 5.26 4.48
N ILE A 48 -0.33 6.49 4.12
CA ILE A 48 1.00 6.80 3.56
C ILE A 48 2.07 6.45 4.59
N ALA A 49 1.94 6.97 5.82
CA ALA A 49 2.91 6.76 6.89
C ALA A 49 3.12 5.28 7.24
N ALA A 50 2.03 4.56 7.53
CA ALA A 50 2.08 3.14 7.90
C ALA A 50 2.62 2.25 6.77
N ARG A 51 2.34 2.59 5.51
CA ARG A 51 2.82 1.83 4.36
C ARG A 51 4.30 2.08 4.06
N CYS A 52 4.78 3.31 4.21
CA CYS A 52 6.18 3.67 3.93
C CYS A 52 7.13 3.49 5.12
N ALA A 53 6.63 3.15 6.32
CA ALA A 53 7.43 2.93 7.52
C ALA A 53 8.77 2.20 7.32
N PRO A 54 8.86 1.04 6.63
CA PRO A 54 10.14 0.36 6.44
C PRO A 54 11.13 1.11 5.52
N LEU A 55 10.67 2.13 4.79
CA LEU A 55 11.47 2.99 3.91
C LEU A 55 11.67 4.40 4.50
N ALA A 56 11.03 4.74 5.62
CA ALA A 56 11.00 6.11 6.17
C ALA A 56 12.42 6.66 6.44
N GLY A 57 13.34 5.82 6.91
CA GLY A 57 14.74 6.22 7.16
C GLY A 57 15.53 6.65 5.91
N ALA A 58 15.04 6.34 4.70
CA ALA A 58 15.63 6.80 3.45
C ALA A 58 15.13 8.19 3.01
N GLY A 59 14.14 8.75 3.72
CA GLY A 59 13.59 10.09 3.45
C GLY A 59 12.46 10.12 2.41
N PRO A 60 11.82 11.29 2.24
CA PRO A 60 10.63 11.45 1.42
C PRO A 60 10.89 11.16 -0.06
N ASP A 61 12.05 11.53 -0.61
CA ASP A 61 12.36 11.33 -2.03
C ASP A 61 12.41 9.83 -2.42
N ALA A 62 12.92 8.99 -1.53
CA ALA A 62 12.91 7.54 -1.72
C ALA A 62 11.47 6.99 -1.71
N VAL A 63 10.62 7.52 -0.82
CA VAL A 63 9.20 7.15 -0.75
C VAL A 63 8.44 7.62 -1.98
N VAL A 64 8.69 8.84 -2.48
CA VAL A 64 8.11 9.36 -3.72
C VAL A 64 8.45 8.45 -4.90
N ALA A 65 9.72 8.07 -5.05
CA ALA A 65 10.15 7.16 -6.11
C ALA A 65 9.46 5.79 -6.04
N ALA A 66 9.16 5.30 -4.84
CA ALA A 66 8.54 3.99 -4.62
C ALA A 66 7.00 4.00 -4.71
N PHE A 67 6.35 5.11 -4.38
CA PHE A 67 4.88 5.18 -4.26
C PHE A 67 4.17 5.45 -5.60
N GLY A 68 4.92 5.83 -6.63
CA GLY A 68 4.48 5.90 -8.03
C GLY A 68 3.43 6.97 -8.30
N SER A 69 2.18 6.74 -7.90
CA SER A 69 1.06 7.63 -8.19
C SER A 69 0.67 8.59 -7.06
N ILE A 70 1.24 8.47 -5.86
CA ILE A 70 0.91 9.35 -4.73
C ILE A 70 1.67 10.67 -4.88
N SER A 71 0.98 11.77 -4.63
CA SER A 71 1.51 13.14 -4.69
C SER A 71 2.83 13.29 -3.92
N PRO A 72 3.90 13.80 -4.54
CA PRO A 72 5.13 14.14 -3.85
C PRO A 72 4.92 15.14 -2.71
N LEU A 73 4.03 16.12 -2.90
CA LEU A 73 3.68 17.09 -1.86
C LEU A 73 2.98 16.43 -0.67
N GLY A 74 2.08 15.48 -0.93
CA GLY A 74 1.41 14.71 0.12
C GLY A 74 2.39 13.87 0.93
N ILE A 75 3.38 13.25 0.27
CA ILE A 75 4.43 12.49 0.94
C ILE A 75 5.31 13.41 1.79
N ALA A 76 5.78 14.54 1.24
CA ALA A 76 6.58 15.51 1.99
C ALA A 76 5.83 16.02 3.23
N ALA A 77 4.55 16.34 3.11
CA ALA A 77 3.71 16.79 4.22
C ALA A 77 3.59 15.73 5.33
N VAL A 78 3.50 14.44 4.98
CA VAL A 78 3.51 13.36 5.99
C VAL A 78 4.84 13.30 6.74
N PHE A 79 5.96 13.45 6.03
CA PHE A 79 7.28 13.49 6.67
C PHE A 79 7.43 14.68 7.61
N ASP A 80 6.98 15.87 7.20
CA ASP A 80 7.01 17.06 8.05
C ASP A 80 6.11 16.90 9.29
N LEU A 81 4.91 16.33 9.14
CA LEU A 81 4.00 16.04 10.26
C LEU A 81 4.58 15.03 11.27
N LEU A 82 5.44 14.13 10.78
CA LEU A 82 6.10 13.10 11.56
C LEU A 82 7.55 13.47 11.96
N ASP A 83 7.93 14.75 11.82
CA ASP A 83 9.26 15.27 12.15
C ASP A 83 10.42 14.51 11.50
N HIS A 84 10.17 13.83 10.38
CA HIS A 84 11.11 12.91 9.72
C HIS A 84 11.64 11.79 10.64
N ASP A 85 10.94 11.50 11.75
CA ASP A 85 11.32 10.50 12.74
C ASP A 85 10.81 9.10 12.34
N PRO A 86 11.69 8.14 11.96
CA PRO A 86 11.28 6.79 11.56
C PRO A 86 10.46 6.06 12.63
N ASP A 87 10.68 6.34 13.92
CA ASP A 87 9.94 5.67 15.00
C ASP A 87 8.47 6.09 15.00
N ARG A 88 8.15 7.32 14.59
CA ARG A 88 6.76 7.77 14.43
C ARG A 88 6.07 7.08 13.26
N PHE A 89 6.78 6.78 12.18
CA PHE A 89 6.22 5.96 11.08
C PHE A 89 5.98 4.51 11.51
N GLU A 90 6.90 3.94 12.30
CA GLU A 90 6.73 2.61 12.86
C GLU A 90 5.52 2.54 13.81
N ALA A 91 5.27 3.58 14.61
CA ALA A 91 4.05 3.68 15.42
C ALA A 91 2.77 3.66 14.55
N MET A 92 2.78 4.36 13.40
CA MET A 92 1.66 4.28 12.45
C MET A 92 1.51 2.86 11.88
N ARG A 93 2.61 2.18 11.55
CA ARG A 93 2.58 0.79 11.08
C ARG A 93 2.01 -0.16 12.13
N ALA A 94 2.39 -0.01 13.39
CA ALA A 94 1.87 -0.80 14.51
C ALA A 94 0.36 -0.54 14.73
N ALA A 95 -0.07 0.72 14.71
CA ALA A 95 -1.48 1.09 14.77
C ALA A 95 -2.31 0.46 13.64
N ARG A 96 -1.73 0.39 12.43
CA ARG A 96 -2.34 -0.32 11.30
C ARG A 96 -2.49 -1.82 11.57
N ASP A 97 -1.49 -2.45 12.15
CA ASP A 97 -1.51 -3.88 12.45
C ASP A 97 -2.60 -4.23 13.48
N GLU A 98 -2.74 -3.42 14.53
CA GLU A 98 -3.85 -3.58 15.50
C GLU A 98 -5.21 -3.47 14.83
N ALA A 99 -5.38 -2.46 13.97
CA ALA A 99 -6.61 -2.26 13.21
C ALA A 99 -6.89 -3.40 12.22
N VAL A 100 -5.85 -4.00 11.63
CA VAL A 100 -5.99 -5.17 10.77
C VAL A 100 -6.59 -6.35 11.53
N VAL A 101 -6.05 -6.67 12.70
CA VAL A 101 -6.53 -7.79 13.53
C VAL A 101 -7.96 -7.55 13.98
N GLU A 102 -8.25 -6.36 14.53
CA GLU A 102 -9.59 -5.98 14.98
C GLU A 102 -10.61 -5.97 13.83
N GLY A 103 -10.25 -5.39 12.69
CA GLY A 103 -11.10 -5.27 11.52
C GLY A 103 -11.44 -6.63 10.89
N ILE A 104 -10.47 -7.53 10.77
CA ILE A 104 -10.72 -8.90 10.29
C ILE A 104 -11.65 -9.64 11.24
N ALA A 105 -11.38 -9.61 12.55
CA ALA A 105 -12.22 -10.31 13.53
C ALA A 105 -13.67 -9.79 13.54
N THR A 106 -13.85 -8.48 13.33
CA THR A 106 -15.16 -7.82 13.38
C THR A 106 -15.96 -7.99 12.09
N TYR A 107 -15.34 -7.73 10.95
CA TYR A 107 -16.06 -7.56 9.68
C TYR A 107 -15.87 -8.73 8.70
N ALA A 108 -14.82 -9.52 8.85
CA ALA A 108 -14.51 -10.62 7.95
C ALA A 108 -13.94 -11.85 8.69
N PRO A 109 -14.57 -12.35 9.77
CA PRO A 109 -13.99 -13.43 10.58
C PRO A 109 -13.73 -14.72 9.78
N THR A 110 -14.45 -14.93 8.67
CA THR A 110 -14.30 -16.09 7.80
C THR A 110 -12.97 -16.15 7.05
N ILE A 111 -12.20 -15.05 6.98
CA ILE A 111 -10.87 -15.06 6.35
C ILE A 111 -9.73 -15.22 7.36
N ALA A 112 -10.01 -15.16 8.66
CA ALA A 112 -8.98 -15.25 9.70
C ALA A 112 -8.26 -16.61 9.69
N GLU A 113 -9.03 -17.71 9.77
CA GLU A 113 -8.49 -19.08 9.71
C GLU A 113 -7.70 -19.34 8.42
N PRO A 114 -8.23 -19.03 7.21
CA PRO A 114 -7.45 -19.16 5.97
C PRO A 114 -6.14 -18.36 5.96
N LEU A 115 -6.10 -17.16 6.53
CA LEU A 115 -4.87 -16.36 6.62
C LEU A 115 -3.85 -17.03 7.54
N ALA A 116 -4.28 -17.52 8.71
CA ALA A 116 -3.44 -18.22 9.65
C ALA A 116 -2.88 -19.54 9.07
N GLU A 117 -3.73 -20.33 8.40
CA GLU A 117 -3.36 -21.63 7.83
C GLU A 117 -2.42 -21.49 6.63
N LEU A 118 -2.73 -20.58 5.70
CA LEU A 118 -1.97 -20.42 4.46
C LEU A 118 -0.76 -19.51 4.60
N GLY A 119 -0.70 -18.69 5.65
CA GLY A 119 0.38 -17.73 5.91
C GLY A 119 1.79 -18.32 5.78
N PRO A 120 2.11 -19.45 6.44
CA PRO A 120 3.43 -20.09 6.32
C PRO A 120 3.81 -20.44 4.88
N ALA A 121 2.90 -21.05 4.11
CA ALA A 121 3.14 -21.40 2.71
C ALA A 121 3.25 -20.15 1.80
N LEU A 122 2.48 -19.09 2.10
CA LEU A 122 2.61 -17.82 1.40
C LEU A 122 3.96 -17.17 1.67
N TRP A 123 4.51 -17.28 2.88
CA TRP A 123 5.85 -16.79 3.18
C TRP A 123 6.94 -17.50 2.37
N ASP A 124 6.82 -18.80 2.15
CA ASP A 124 7.76 -19.55 1.29
C ASP A 124 7.72 -19.03 -0.16
N VAL A 125 6.53 -18.72 -0.68
CA VAL A 125 6.38 -18.10 -2.00
C VAL A 125 6.96 -16.68 -2.01
N VAL A 126 6.60 -15.88 -1.00
CA VAL A 126 7.06 -14.49 -0.84
C VAL A 126 8.58 -14.43 -0.82
N ALA A 127 9.28 -15.35 -0.15
CA ALA A 127 10.74 -15.37 -0.08
C ALA A 127 11.44 -15.70 -1.41
N GLN A 128 10.72 -16.24 -2.40
CA GLN A 128 11.27 -16.63 -3.71
C GLN A 128 11.07 -15.55 -4.78
N LEU A 129 10.32 -14.48 -4.50
CA LEU A 129 10.04 -13.44 -5.49
C LEU A 129 11.27 -12.57 -5.76
N PRO A 130 11.47 -12.09 -7.00
CA PRO A 130 12.62 -11.28 -7.34
C PRO A 130 12.53 -9.89 -6.71
N GLU A 131 13.63 -9.44 -6.09
CA GLU A 131 13.73 -8.13 -5.42
C GLU A 131 14.11 -6.97 -6.36
N VAL A 132 14.72 -7.24 -7.52
CA VAL A 132 15.26 -6.18 -8.40
C VAL A 132 14.17 -5.22 -8.84
N GLY A 133 14.30 -3.94 -8.44
CA GLY A 133 13.32 -2.90 -8.74
C GLY A 133 12.00 -3.05 -7.97
N ARG A 134 11.98 -3.82 -6.88
CA ARG A 134 10.80 -4.09 -6.03
C ARG A 134 11.01 -3.54 -4.62
N VAL A 135 11.16 -2.21 -4.54
CA VAL A 135 11.60 -1.49 -3.33
C VAL A 135 10.65 -1.71 -2.16
N LEU A 136 9.33 -1.54 -2.34
CA LEU A 136 8.38 -1.70 -1.24
C LEU A 136 8.27 -3.16 -0.82
N TYR A 137 8.24 -4.07 -1.78
CA TYR A 137 8.29 -5.49 -1.46
C TYR A 137 9.54 -5.86 -0.66
N ALA A 138 10.72 -5.45 -1.12
CA ALA A 138 11.98 -5.76 -0.44
C ALA A 138 12.05 -5.13 0.96
N ALA A 139 11.53 -3.91 1.12
CA ALA A 139 11.45 -3.25 2.43
C ALA A 139 10.49 -3.99 3.40
N HIS A 140 9.31 -4.39 2.93
CA HIS A 140 8.33 -5.14 3.75
C HIS A 140 8.79 -6.56 4.04
N LEU A 141 9.49 -7.23 3.10
CA LEU A 141 10.03 -8.58 3.27
C LEU A 141 10.97 -8.72 4.48
N ARG A 142 11.67 -7.63 4.84
CA ARG A 142 12.66 -7.60 5.92
C ARG A 142 12.08 -7.23 7.29
N LEU A 143 10.82 -6.85 7.36
CA LEU A 143 10.16 -6.60 8.64
C LEU A 143 10.07 -7.89 9.47
N PRO A 144 10.16 -7.80 10.81
CA PRO A 144 9.90 -8.92 11.69
C PRO A 144 8.50 -9.50 11.42
N ARG A 145 8.42 -10.84 11.36
CA ARG A 145 7.12 -11.50 11.19
C ARG A 145 6.34 -11.39 12.51
N PRO A 146 5.06 -10.98 12.46
CA PRO A 146 4.20 -10.99 13.64
C PRO A 146 4.02 -12.40 14.21
N ASP A 147 3.90 -12.52 15.53
CA ASP A 147 3.60 -13.79 16.22
C ASP A 147 2.13 -14.19 16.05
N ASP A 148 1.22 -13.23 15.89
CA ASP A 148 -0.18 -13.50 15.56
C ASP A 148 -0.26 -14.11 14.15
N PRO A 149 -0.82 -15.33 13.99
CA PRO A 149 -0.78 -16.05 12.72
C PRO A 149 -1.68 -15.41 11.66
N VAL A 150 -2.78 -14.76 12.04
CA VAL A 150 -3.68 -14.05 11.11
C VAL A 150 -2.97 -12.84 10.54
N LEU A 151 -2.36 -12.03 11.41
CA LEU A 151 -1.60 -10.85 11.02
C LEU A 151 -0.35 -11.23 10.19
N SER A 152 0.34 -12.31 10.57
CA SER A 152 1.47 -12.84 9.80
C SER A 152 1.06 -13.28 8.39
N GLY A 153 -0.06 -13.98 8.25
CA GLY A 153 -0.66 -14.33 6.96
C GLY A 153 -1.06 -13.09 6.15
N TRP A 154 -1.65 -12.09 6.80
CA TRP A 154 -1.96 -10.80 6.16
C TRP A 154 -0.70 -10.10 5.66
N HIS A 155 0.39 -10.08 6.44
CA HIS A 155 1.68 -9.51 6.03
C HIS A 155 2.29 -10.23 4.82
N ALA A 156 2.15 -11.55 4.73
CA ALA A 156 2.56 -12.30 3.53
C ALA A 156 1.76 -11.86 2.28
N VAL A 157 0.43 -11.70 2.41
CA VAL A 157 -0.41 -11.15 1.33
C VAL A 157 -0.02 -9.70 1.00
N ASN A 158 0.33 -8.89 2.00
CA ASN A 158 0.80 -7.53 1.77
C ASN A 158 2.15 -7.50 1.02
N CYS A 159 3.07 -8.42 1.28
CA CYS A 159 4.30 -8.55 0.49
C CYS A 159 3.99 -8.87 -0.98
N LEU A 160 3.05 -9.78 -1.25
CA LEU A 160 2.57 -10.05 -2.62
C LEU A 160 1.94 -8.80 -3.27
N ARG A 161 1.20 -8.02 -2.47
CA ARG A 161 0.57 -6.76 -2.90
C ARG A 161 1.62 -5.74 -3.32
N GLU A 162 2.63 -5.54 -2.50
CA GLU A 162 3.72 -4.61 -2.79
C GLU A 162 4.57 -5.08 -3.97
N TRP A 163 4.87 -6.37 -4.08
CA TRP A 163 5.64 -6.90 -5.23
C TRP A 163 4.92 -6.66 -6.56
N ARG A 164 3.60 -6.90 -6.57
CA ARG A 164 2.75 -6.60 -7.72
C ARG A 164 2.70 -5.09 -7.99
N GLY A 165 2.63 -4.27 -6.94
CA GLY A 165 2.62 -2.81 -7.04
C GLY A 165 3.90 -2.26 -7.68
N ASP A 166 5.05 -2.70 -7.19
CA ASP A 166 6.34 -2.32 -7.76
C ASP A 166 6.50 -2.84 -9.21
N THR A 167 5.96 -4.03 -9.51
CA THR A 167 5.91 -4.54 -10.88
C THR A 167 5.06 -3.69 -11.80
N HIS A 168 3.91 -3.21 -11.31
CA HIS A 168 3.07 -2.28 -12.04
C HIS A 168 3.82 -0.97 -12.33
N TRP A 169 4.55 -0.42 -11.37
CA TRP A 169 5.34 0.80 -11.59
C TRP A 169 6.48 0.61 -12.58
N ALA A 170 7.16 -0.53 -12.56
CA ALA A 170 8.18 -0.82 -13.57
C ALA A 170 7.59 -0.85 -15.00
N VAL A 171 6.37 -1.36 -15.18
CA VAL A 171 5.68 -1.32 -16.48
C VAL A 171 5.30 0.11 -16.87
N VAL A 172 4.78 0.91 -15.94
CA VAL A 172 4.47 2.33 -16.17
C VAL A 172 5.71 3.10 -16.63
N VAL A 173 6.81 2.96 -15.89
CA VAL A 173 8.10 3.60 -16.19
C VAL A 173 8.67 3.12 -17.53
N ALA A 174 8.61 1.82 -17.82
CA ALA A 174 9.11 1.26 -19.09
C ALA A 174 8.33 1.77 -20.31
N ASN A 175 7.08 2.22 -20.12
CA ASN A 175 6.27 2.85 -21.17
C ASN A 175 6.41 4.38 -21.20
N GLY A 176 7.31 4.96 -20.39
CA GLY A 176 7.55 6.40 -20.34
C GLY A 176 6.41 7.21 -19.74
N LEU A 177 5.48 6.56 -19.04
CA LEU A 177 4.31 7.22 -18.46
C LEU A 177 4.69 7.90 -17.14
N THR A 178 4.22 9.12 -16.98
CA THR A 178 4.25 9.88 -15.73
C THR A 178 3.20 9.37 -14.74
N HIS A 179 3.28 9.82 -13.49
CA HIS A 179 2.29 9.47 -12.47
C HIS A 179 0.87 9.98 -12.80
N ALA A 180 0.78 11.13 -13.49
CA ALA A 180 -0.47 11.74 -13.91
C ALA A 180 -1.10 10.92 -15.03
N GLU A 181 -0.37 10.68 -16.13
CA GLU A 181 -0.83 9.86 -17.26
C GLU A 181 -1.25 8.46 -16.81
N ALA A 182 -0.47 7.81 -15.93
CA ALA A 182 -0.84 6.51 -15.37
C ALA A 182 -2.17 6.54 -14.59
N SER A 183 -2.44 7.64 -13.86
CA SER A 183 -3.69 7.80 -13.13
C SER A 183 -4.86 8.14 -14.04
N ILE A 184 -4.66 8.95 -15.09
CA ILE A 184 -5.67 9.25 -16.13
C ILE A 184 -6.07 7.97 -16.86
N LEU A 185 -5.10 7.19 -17.35
CA LEU A 185 -5.38 5.93 -18.06
C LEU A 185 -6.10 4.93 -17.16
N HIS A 186 -5.71 4.81 -15.90
CA HIS A 186 -6.37 3.91 -14.96
C HIS A 186 -7.79 4.41 -14.62
N ASN A 187 -8.00 5.72 -14.51
CA ASN A 187 -9.32 6.31 -14.32
C ASN A 187 -10.26 5.97 -15.49
N ALA A 188 -9.78 6.16 -16.73
CA ALA A 188 -10.52 5.82 -17.95
C ALA A 188 -10.82 4.31 -18.03
N TRP A 189 -9.86 3.45 -17.67
CA TRP A 189 -10.05 1.99 -17.64
C TRP A 189 -11.12 1.55 -16.65
N LEU A 190 -11.19 2.18 -15.47
CA LEU A 190 -12.21 1.90 -14.46
C LEU A 190 -13.58 2.52 -14.80
N GLY A 191 -13.63 3.43 -15.78
CA GLY A 191 -14.85 4.16 -16.14
C GLY A 191 -15.29 5.14 -15.05
N TYR A 192 -14.36 5.68 -14.27
CA TYR A 192 -14.68 6.73 -13.30
C TYR A 192 -14.91 8.06 -14.01
N GLU A 193 -15.92 8.79 -13.55
CA GLU A 193 -16.23 10.12 -14.07
C GLU A 193 -15.14 11.12 -13.66
N THR A 194 -14.89 12.10 -14.54
CA THR A 194 -13.87 13.15 -14.34
C THR A 194 -12.48 12.55 -14.07
N ASP A 195 -11.58 13.28 -13.44
CA ASP A 195 -10.23 12.82 -13.06
C ASP A 195 -10.17 12.33 -11.61
N TRP A 196 -11.22 11.65 -11.13
CA TRP A 196 -11.36 11.25 -9.72
C TRP A 196 -10.12 10.52 -9.18
N LEU A 197 -9.58 9.56 -9.95
CA LEU A 197 -8.43 8.78 -9.50
C LEU A 197 -7.15 9.64 -9.42
N ALA A 198 -6.92 10.55 -10.36
CA ALA A 198 -5.78 11.44 -10.32
C ALA A 198 -5.89 12.41 -9.13
N ASN A 199 -7.09 12.96 -8.89
CA ASN A 199 -7.38 13.89 -7.80
C ASN A 199 -7.27 13.21 -6.43
N SER A 200 -7.83 12.01 -6.25
CA SER A 200 -7.75 11.25 -5.00
C SER A 200 -6.31 10.89 -4.60
N ARG A 201 -5.38 10.90 -5.55
CA ARG A 201 -3.95 10.66 -5.33
C ARG A 201 -3.13 11.95 -5.20
N GLY A 202 -3.78 13.12 -5.27
CA GLY A 202 -3.16 14.43 -5.13
C GLY A 202 -2.35 14.88 -6.36
N THR A 203 -2.72 14.42 -7.56
CA THR A 203 -2.18 14.96 -8.81
C THR A 203 -2.55 16.43 -8.90
N THR A 204 -1.59 17.31 -9.16
CA THR A 204 -1.86 18.75 -9.26
C THR A 204 -2.60 19.06 -10.56
N PRO A 205 -3.41 20.14 -10.61
CA PRO A 205 -4.08 20.55 -11.85
C PRO A 205 -3.11 20.71 -13.02
N ALA A 206 -1.94 21.34 -12.80
CA ALA A 206 -0.93 21.51 -13.85
C ALA A 206 -0.35 20.17 -14.36
N ALA A 207 -0.13 19.18 -13.48
CA ALA A 207 0.35 17.87 -13.89
C ALA A 207 -0.74 17.05 -14.60
N LEU A 208 -2.01 17.27 -14.22
CA LEU A 208 -3.16 16.68 -14.86
C LEU A 208 -3.37 17.25 -16.27
N ASP A 209 -3.32 18.58 -16.42
CA ASP A 209 -3.38 19.28 -17.70
C ASP A 209 -2.24 18.87 -18.64
N ALA A 210 -1.04 18.65 -18.10
CA ALA A 210 0.12 18.20 -18.89
C ALA A 210 0.05 16.71 -19.29
N GLY A 211 -0.77 15.91 -18.60
CA GLY A 211 -0.93 14.48 -18.89
C GLY A 211 -2.03 14.17 -19.90
N TRP A 212 -2.87 15.14 -20.26
CA TRP A 212 -3.87 15.07 -21.32
C TRP A 212 -3.29 15.55 -22.66
#